data_AF-A0A7X7QTG5-F1
#
_entry.id   AF-A0A7X7QTG5-F1
#
_cell.length_a   1.000
_cell.length_b   1.000
_cell.length_c   1.000
_cell.angle_alpha   90.00
_cell.angle_beta   90.00
_cell.angle_gamma   90.00
#
_symmetry.space_group_name_H-M   'P 1'
#
loop_
_entity.id
_entity.type
_entity.pdbx_description
1 polymer ?
#
loop_
_entity_poly.entity_id
_entity_poly.type
_entity_poly.pdbx_seq_one_letter_code
_entity_poly.pdbx_strand_id
1 'polypeptide(L)'
;MTIRIEEIREFDKAQAYWGAWKSILEESETNTVYQSPEWMKSWWSCYAGSGRLLLLFAFEQDVLVGIAPLMAAKRRINGVLEEVVEFLGAENFASDYCDFIVPATRTDVLEALLEWLWQARRHWTVLRLNNIPAHS
;
A
#
# COMPACT_ATOMS: atom_id res chain seq x y z
N MET A 1 -10.76 18.03 -8.95
CA MET A 1 -11.40 17.63 -7.67
C MET A 1 -10.27 17.30 -6.68
N THR A 2 -10.47 17.39 -5.37
CA THR A 2 -9.39 17.22 -4.39
C THR A 2 -9.36 15.78 -3.87
N ILE A 3 -8.20 15.12 -3.99
CA ILE A 3 -7.97 13.78 -3.43
C ILE A 3 -7.63 13.91 -1.93
N ARG A 4 -8.31 13.13 -1.11
CA ARG A 4 -8.11 13.06 0.35
C ARG A 4 -7.53 11.71 0.72
N ILE A 5 -6.40 11.72 1.42
CA ILE A 5 -5.75 10.48 1.87
C ILE A 5 -6.15 10.17 3.31
N GLU A 6 -6.61 8.95 3.54
CA GLU A 6 -6.88 8.39 4.87
C GLU A 6 -5.91 7.26 5.19
N GLU A 7 -5.37 7.27 6.42
CA GLU A 7 -4.55 6.17 6.91
C GLU A 7 -5.42 5.11 7.62
N ILE A 8 -5.38 3.88 7.11
CA ILE A 8 -6.06 2.73 7.70
C ILE A 8 -5.02 1.81 8.38
N ARG A 9 -5.13 1.70 9.70
CA ARG A 9 -4.18 0.97 10.57
C ARG A 9 -4.67 -0.40 11.04
N GLU A 10 -5.89 -0.77 10.66
CA GLU A 10 -6.54 -2.02 11.07
C GLU A 10 -7.28 -2.63 9.86
N PHE A 11 -7.06 -3.92 9.60
CA PHE A 11 -7.71 -4.61 8.48
C PHE A 11 -9.23 -4.69 8.61
N ASP A 12 -9.78 -4.69 9.83
CA ASP A 12 -11.23 -4.70 10.04
C ASP A 12 -11.91 -3.43 9.50
N LYS A 13 -11.22 -2.28 9.55
CA LYS A 13 -11.68 -1.03 8.93
C LYS A 13 -11.56 -1.09 7.41
N ALA A 14 -10.47 -1.67 6.90
CA ALA A 14 -10.29 -1.88 5.45
C ALA A 14 -11.33 -2.84 4.86
N GLN A 15 -11.87 -3.77 5.66
CA GLN A 15 -12.83 -4.78 5.21
C GLN A 15 -14.11 -4.19 4.62
N ALA A 16 -14.56 -3.02 5.12
CA ALA A 16 -15.71 -2.31 4.58
C ALA A 16 -15.52 -1.88 3.11
N TYR A 17 -14.28 -1.78 2.64
CA TYR A 17 -13.92 -1.31 1.30
C TYR A 17 -13.46 -2.42 0.36
N TRP A 18 -13.51 -3.69 0.75
CA TRP A 18 -13.01 -4.79 -0.10
C TRP A 18 -13.69 -4.87 -1.47
N GLY A 19 -14.97 -4.49 -1.57
CA GLY A 19 -15.65 -4.37 -2.86
C GLY A 19 -14.98 -3.31 -3.75
N ALA A 20 -14.84 -2.09 -3.25
CA ALA A 20 -14.21 -0.98 -3.97
C ALA A 20 -12.73 -1.27 -4.28
N TRP A 21 -11.99 -1.85 -3.35
CA TRP A 21 -10.62 -2.31 -3.57
C TRP A 21 -10.53 -3.21 -4.80
N LYS A 22 -11.35 -4.26 -4.86
CA LYS A 22 -11.34 -5.20 -5.98
C LYS A 22 -11.73 -4.55 -7.30
N SER A 23 -12.71 -3.63 -7.29
CA SER A 23 -13.07 -2.86 -8.47
C SER A 23 -11.91 -1.99 -8.98
N ILE A 24 -11.19 -1.29 -8.09
CA ILE A 24 -10.02 -0.49 -8.49
C ILE A 24 -8.91 -1.38 -9.02
N LEU A 25 -8.70 -2.54 -8.40
CA LEU A 25 -7.69 -3.50 -8.83
C LEU A 25 -7.98 -4.03 -10.24
N GLU A 26 -9.24 -4.26 -10.59
CA GLU A 26 -9.65 -4.63 -11.95
C GLU A 26 -9.32 -3.56 -13.00
N GLU A 27 -9.29 -2.29 -12.61
CA GLU A 27 -8.96 -1.13 -13.45
C GLU A 27 -7.47 -0.73 -13.39
N SER A 28 -6.70 -1.34 -12.50
CA SER A 28 -5.27 -1.07 -12.33
C SER A 28 -4.46 -1.75 -13.44
N GLU A 29 -3.32 -1.15 -13.82
CA GLU A 29 -2.43 -1.75 -14.84
C GLU A 29 -1.93 -3.13 -14.38
N THR A 30 -1.75 -3.28 -13.07
CA THR A 30 -1.37 -4.52 -12.40
C THR A 30 -2.58 -5.08 -11.64
N ASN A 31 -3.09 -6.23 -12.08
CA ASN A 31 -4.25 -6.91 -11.49
C ASN A 31 -3.89 -8.35 -11.12
N THR A 32 -3.19 -8.52 -10.00
CA THR A 32 -2.73 -9.84 -9.54
C THR A 32 -3.32 -10.22 -8.19
N VAL A 33 -3.34 -11.52 -7.88
CA VAL A 33 -3.81 -12.02 -6.58
C VAL A 33 -3.04 -11.41 -5.41
N TYR A 34 -1.77 -11.04 -5.61
CA TYR A 34 -0.93 -10.43 -4.57
C TYR A 34 -1.44 -9.06 -4.11
N GLN A 35 -2.21 -8.38 -4.96
CA GLN A 35 -2.81 -7.08 -4.67
C GLN A 35 -4.25 -7.20 -4.14
N SER A 36 -4.81 -8.41 -4.06
CA SER A 36 -6.15 -8.63 -3.52
C SER A 36 -6.23 -8.36 -2.01
N PRO A 37 -7.34 -7.84 -1.49
CA PRO A 37 -7.51 -7.62 -0.06
C PRO A 37 -7.44 -8.94 0.74
N GLU A 38 -7.90 -10.05 0.16
CA GLU A 38 -7.84 -11.38 0.75
C GLU A 38 -6.40 -11.85 0.95
N TRP A 39 -5.54 -11.69 -0.06
CA TRP A 39 -4.12 -12.04 0.04
C TRP A 39 -3.42 -11.17 1.09
N MET A 40 -3.60 -9.85 1.02
CA MET A 40 -2.93 -8.92 1.92
C MET A 40 -3.33 -9.12 3.38
N LYS A 41 -4.62 -9.37 3.66
CA LYS A 41 -5.08 -9.70 5.03
C LYS A 41 -4.47 -11.02 5.52
N SER A 42 -4.40 -12.03 4.64
CA SER A 42 -3.81 -13.33 4.98
C SER A 42 -2.32 -13.20 5.28
N TRP A 43 -1.58 -12.48 4.45
CA TRP A 43 -0.16 -12.23 4.66
C TRP A 43 0.07 -11.44 5.95
N TRP A 44 -0.69 -10.36 6.16
CA TRP A 44 -0.60 -9.55 7.38
C TRP A 44 -0.79 -10.39 8.64
N SER A 45 -1.80 -11.26 8.65
CA SER A 45 -2.13 -12.09 9.80
C SER A 45 -1.06 -13.13 10.13
N CYS A 46 -0.33 -13.62 9.13
CA CYS A 46 0.65 -14.70 9.29
C CYS A 46 2.09 -14.20 9.44
N TYR A 47 2.45 -13.09 8.78
CA TYR A 47 3.85 -12.73 8.53
C TYR A 47 4.24 -11.31 8.94
N ALA A 48 3.29 -10.44 9.31
CA ALA A 48 3.62 -9.04 9.64
C ALA A 48 4.60 -8.89 10.81
N GLY A 49 4.65 -9.88 11.73
CA GLY A 49 5.51 -9.84 12.90
C GLY A 49 5.26 -8.59 13.75
N SER A 50 6.31 -7.81 14.00
CA SER A 50 6.22 -6.52 14.71
C SER A 50 5.94 -5.32 13.79
N GLY A 51 5.51 -5.57 12.56
CA GLY A 51 5.13 -4.54 11.60
C GLY A 51 3.91 -3.76 12.07
N ARG A 52 3.76 -2.54 11.53
CA ARG A 52 2.59 -1.67 11.72
C ARG A 52 1.90 -1.50 10.38
N LEU A 53 0.60 -1.76 10.34
CA LEU A 53 -0.17 -1.62 9.10
C LEU A 53 -0.22 -0.16 8.69
N LEU A 54 0.02 0.10 7.41
CA LEU A 54 0.00 1.44 6.82
C LEU A 54 -0.71 1.36 5.46
N LEU A 55 -2.01 1.13 5.48
CA LEU A 55 -2.80 1.25 4.25
C LEU A 55 -3.14 2.73 4.06
N LEU A 56 -2.86 3.29 2.88
CA LEU A 56 -3.29 4.63 2.53
C LEU A 56 -4.43 4.54 1.52
N PHE A 57 -5.60 5.05 1.88
CA PHE A 57 -6.77 5.05 1.01
C PHE A 57 -6.96 6.45 0.45
N ALA A 58 -6.99 6.56 -0.88
CA ALA A 58 -7.25 7.80 -1.57
C ALA A 58 -8.73 7.90 -1.91
N PHE A 59 -9.36 8.97 -1.43
CA PHE A 59 -10.77 9.25 -1.64
C PHE A 59 -10.96 10.49 -2.52
N GLU A 60 -11.84 10.36 -3.51
CA GLU A 60 -12.43 11.48 -4.22
C GLU A 60 -13.87 11.62 -3.72
N GLN A 61 -14.13 12.69 -2.96
CA GLN A 61 -15.34 12.80 -2.13
C GLN A 61 -15.42 11.61 -1.15
N ASP A 62 -16.44 10.76 -1.30
CA ASP A 62 -16.67 9.56 -0.49
C ASP A 62 -16.37 8.25 -1.25
N VAL A 63 -15.82 8.36 -2.47
CA VAL A 63 -15.49 7.22 -3.33
C VAL A 63 -14.01 6.89 -3.17
N LEU A 64 -13.71 5.63 -2.85
CA LEU A 64 -12.34 5.12 -2.85
C LEU A 64 -11.86 5.03 -4.31
N VAL A 65 -10.73 5.66 -4.61
CA VAL A 65 -10.18 5.76 -5.98
C VAL A 65 -8.73 5.27 -6.09
N GLY A 66 -8.08 4.94 -4.96
CA GLY A 66 -6.75 4.34 -4.98
C GLY A 66 -6.30 3.88 -3.61
N ILE A 67 -5.33 2.96 -3.58
CA ILE A 67 -4.81 2.35 -2.36
C ILE A 67 -3.29 2.22 -2.45
N ALA A 68 -2.56 2.65 -1.41
CA ALA A 68 -1.17 2.24 -1.19
C ALA A 68 -1.14 1.13 -0.12
N PRO A 69 -0.92 -0.13 -0.51
CA PRO A 69 -0.88 -1.24 0.43
C PRO A 69 0.51 -1.36 1.08
N LEU A 70 0.74 -0.60 2.15
CA LEU A 70 2.04 -0.52 2.80
C LEU A 70 2.00 -1.05 4.24
N MET A 71 3.19 -1.24 4.78
CA MET A 71 3.43 -1.41 6.19
C MET A 71 4.69 -0.64 6.60
N ALA A 72 4.78 -0.29 7.88
CA ALA A 72 5.96 0.31 8.47
C ALA A 72 6.58 -0.65 9.48
N ALA A 73 7.89 -0.83 9.44
CA ALA A 73 8.58 -1.69 10.38
C ALA A 73 10.03 -1.28 10.60
N LYS A 74 10.55 -1.62 11.79
CA LYS A 74 11.98 -1.45 12.07
C LYS A 74 12.78 -2.56 11.40
N ARG A 75 13.76 -2.19 10.57
CA ARG A 75 14.65 -3.11 9.84
C ARG A 75 16.10 -2.72 10.08
N ARG A 76 17.00 -3.70 10.13
CA ARG A 76 18.44 -3.42 10.10
C ARG A 76 18.90 -3.31 8.65
N ILE A 77 19.38 -2.13 8.26
CA ILE A 77 19.96 -1.85 6.94
C ILE A 77 21.40 -1.40 7.16
N ASN A 78 22.36 -2.14 6.60
CA ASN A 78 23.80 -1.88 6.78
C ASN A 78 24.22 -1.70 8.26
N GLY A 79 23.60 -2.47 9.16
CA GLY A 79 23.87 -2.44 10.61
C GLY A 79 23.12 -1.36 11.40
N VAL A 80 22.42 -0.44 10.74
CA VAL A 80 21.63 0.62 11.36
C VAL A 80 20.16 0.21 11.46
N LEU A 81 19.51 0.49 12.59
CA LEU A 81 18.08 0.24 12.76
C LEU A 81 17.27 1.39 12.16
N GLU A 82 16.63 1.14 11.04
CA GLU A 82 15.86 2.10 10.25
C GLU A 82 14.36 1.88 10.42
N GLU A 83 13.57 2.95 10.30
CA GLU A 83 12.10 2.87 10.21
C GLU A 83 11.72 2.82 8.73
N VAL A 84 11.36 1.63 8.25
CA VAL A 84 11.16 1.34 6.82
C VAL A 84 9.67 1.31 6.52
N VAL A 85 9.24 2.06 5.50
CA VAL A 85 7.94 1.88 4.85
C VAL A 85 8.15 0.99 3.63
N GLU A 86 7.39 -0.08 3.53
CA GLU A 86 7.52 -1.10 2.47
C GLU A 86 6.15 -1.63 2.04
N PHE A 87 6.08 -2.25 0.85
CA PHE A 87 4.85 -2.89 0.40
C PHE A 87 4.45 -4.04 1.32
N LEU A 88 3.17 -4.07 1.64
CA LEU A 88 2.57 -5.17 2.37
C LEU A 88 2.61 -6.43 1.50
N GLY A 89 3.20 -7.51 2.00
CA GLY A 89 3.36 -8.76 1.25
C GLY A 89 4.71 -8.95 0.56
N ALA A 90 5.55 -7.91 0.47
CA ALA A 90 6.81 -7.97 -0.29
C ALA A 90 7.92 -8.80 0.40
N GLU A 91 7.85 -8.95 1.73
CA GLU A 91 8.84 -9.73 2.49
C GLU A 91 8.58 -11.24 2.36
N ASN A 92 9.62 -12.05 2.65
CA ASN A 92 9.60 -13.51 2.56
C ASN A 92 9.30 -14.08 1.16
N PHE A 93 9.58 -13.32 0.09
CA PHE A 93 9.32 -13.73 -1.31
C PHE A 93 7.85 -14.11 -1.56
N ALA A 94 6.93 -13.53 -0.79
CA ALA A 94 5.53 -13.90 -0.84
C ALA A 94 4.77 -13.19 -1.98
N SER A 95 5.29 -12.09 -2.53
CA SER A 95 4.59 -11.33 -3.56
C SER A 95 5.56 -10.73 -4.57
N ASP A 96 5.39 -11.11 -5.84
CA ASP A 96 6.24 -10.70 -6.96
C ASP A 96 5.71 -9.48 -7.72
N TYR A 97 4.45 -9.08 -7.47
CA TYR A 97 3.78 -7.94 -8.10
C TYR A 97 3.24 -7.04 -7.00
N CYS A 98 4.10 -6.17 -6.47
CA CYS A 98 3.77 -5.20 -5.44
C CYS A 98 3.67 -3.81 -6.06
N ASP A 99 2.52 -3.16 -5.89
CA ASP A 99 2.27 -1.87 -6.51
C ASP A 99 1.26 -1.04 -5.72
N PHE A 100 1.18 0.24 -6.04
CA PHE A 100 0.01 1.05 -5.72
C PHE A 100 -1.17 0.58 -6.56
N ILE A 101 -2.33 0.45 -5.93
CA ILE A 101 -3.55 -0.03 -6.58
C ILE A 101 -4.33 1.21 -6.99
N VAL A 102 -4.05 1.70 -8.19
CA VAL A 102 -4.59 2.93 -8.76
C VAL A 102 -4.92 2.65 -10.23
N PRO A 103 -6.06 3.13 -10.77
CA PRO A 103 -6.34 2.96 -12.19
C PRO A 103 -5.26 3.65 -13.04
N ALA A 104 -4.84 3.04 -14.15
CA ALA A 104 -3.75 3.54 -14.98
C ALA A 104 -3.96 4.98 -15.50
N THR A 105 -5.21 5.42 -15.59
CA THR A 105 -5.61 6.76 -16.05
C THR A 105 -5.59 7.82 -14.94
N ARG A 106 -5.32 7.45 -13.68
CA ARG A 106 -5.47 8.29 -12.48
C ARG A 106 -4.13 8.65 -11.84
N THR A 107 -3.22 9.25 -12.62
CA THR A 107 -1.91 9.73 -12.13
C THR A 107 -2.05 10.72 -10.97
N ASP A 108 -3.14 11.50 -10.94
CA ASP A 108 -3.48 12.43 -9.85
C ASP A 108 -3.62 11.72 -8.49
N VAL A 109 -4.14 10.50 -8.48
CA VAL A 109 -4.30 9.69 -7.27
C VAL A 109 -2.96 9.12 -6.80
N LEU A 110 -2.12 8.65 -7.72
CA LEU A 110 -0.77 8.18 -7.42
C LEU A 110 0.08 9.33 -6.84
N GLU A 111 0.05 10.50 -7.46
CA GLU A 111 0.73 11.71 -6.97
C GLU A 111 0.29 12.07 -5.56
N ALA A 112 -1.02 12.01 -5.27
CA ALA A 112 -1.53 12.30 -3.93
C ALA A 112 -1.03 11.29 -2.87
N LEU A 113 -0.93 10.01 -3.20
CA LEU A 113 -0.39 8.97 -2.32
C LEU A 113 1.11 9.19 -2.05
N LEU A 114 1.89 9.48 -3.09
CA LEU A 114 3.33 9.75 -2.99
C LEU A 114 3.61 11.05 -2.21
N GLU A 115 2.83 12.10 -2.46
CA GLU A 115 2.95 13.37 -1.73
C GLU A 115 2.63 13.18 -0.24
N TRP A 116 1.62 12.37 0.10
CA TRP A 116 1.35 12.03 1.50
C TRP A 116 2.54 11.34 2.16
N LEU A 117 3.14 10.34 1.49
CA LEU A 117 4.33 9.65 2.00
C LEU A 117 5.50 10.62 2.21
N TRP A 118 5.71 11.54 1.27
CA TRP A 118 6.74 12.56 1.33
C TRP A 118 6.53 13.54 2.50
N GLN A 119 5.29 13.98 2.74
CA GLN A 119 4.95 14.82 3.89
C GLN A 119 5.13 14.06 5.21
N ALA A 120 4.89 12.75 5.21
CA ALA A 120 5.10 11.86 6.35
C ALA A 120 6.57 11.46 6.57
N ARG A 121 7.53 11.89 5.75
CA ARG A 121 8.96 11.47 5.80
C ARG A 121 9.69 11.71 7.12
N ARG A 122 9.12 12.49 8.04
CA ARG A 122 9.66 12.61 9.41
C ARG A 122 9.40 11.35 10.26
N HIS A 123 8.55 10.45 9.80
CA HIS A 123 8.13 9.23 10.50
C HIS A 123 8.74 7.94 9.95
N TRP A 124 9.55 8.04 8.90
CA TRP A 124 10.26 6.91 8.29
C TRP A 124 11.60 7.40 7.70
N THR A 125 12.56 6.50 7.54
CA THR A 125 13.90 6.83 7.01
C THR A 125 14.18 6.17 5.67
N VAL A 126 13.52 5.05 5.37
CA VAL A 126 13.63 4.35 4.09
C VAL A 126 12.24 4.04 3.54
N LEU A 127 12.05 4.35 2.26
CA LEU A 127 10.92 3.86 1.47
C LEU A 127 11.44 2.73 0.57
N ARG A 128 10.99 1.50 0.81
CA ARG A 128 11.40 0.29 0.09
C ARG A 128 10.25 -0.20 -0.79
N LEU A 129 10.31 0.15 -2.06
CA LEU A 129 9.34 -0.29 -3.07
C LEU A 129 9.94 -1.42 -3.91
N ASN A 130 9.96 -2.63 -3.35
CA ASN A 130 10.45 -3.82 -4.03
C ASN A 130 9.35 -4.48 -4.88
N ASN A 131 9.76 -5.27 -5.87
CA ASN A 131 8.86 -6.08 -6.70
C ASN A 131 7.79 -5.25 -7.45
N ILE A 132 8.14 -4.00 -7.81
CA ILE A 132 7.33 -3.21 -8.73
C ILE A 132 7.43 -3.84 -10.13
N PRO A 133 6.31 -4.16 -10.78
CA PRO A 133 6.28 -4.63 -12.16
C PRO A 133 6.92 -3.63 -13.14
N ALA A 134 7.42 -4.11 -14.28
CA ALA A 134 8.05 -3.22 -15.28
C ALA A 134 7.05 -2.31 -16.03
N HIS A 135 5.75 -2.51 -15.82
CA HIS A 135 4.62 -1.81 -16.46
C HIS A 135 3.76 -1.14 -15.40
N SER A 136 4.40 -0.43 -14.47
CA SER A 136 3.78 0.37 -13.41
C SER A 136 4.02 1.86 -13.60
#